data_AF-A0A3M0DPN1-F1
#
_entry.id   AF-A0A3M0DPN1-F1
#
_cell.length_a   1.000
_cell.length_b   1.000
_cell.length_c   1.000
_cell.angle_alpha   90.00
_cell.angle_beta   90.00
_cell.angle_gamma   90.00
#
_symmetry.space_group_name_H-M   'P 1'
#
loop_
_entity.id
_entity.type
_entity.pdbx_description
1 polymer ?
#
loop_
_entity_poly.entity_id
_entity_poly.type
_entity_poly.pdbx_seq_one_letter_code
_entity_poly.pdbx_strand_id
1 'polypeptide(L)'
;MPSQRAAASLLVGCCHAVGLLFVAHHLGYAVGPAAYTVVGAGWRYAGLVVVAAVPVWLALRYRFVAPLAALLVTTGYVLGMELTPPGPTFHDVAEFERLSEPTGLTVVENGLYIVRYMVNASVWTLGFGLLGVVEDAMRTDWHWLPSVSPSPLSRPAAQRQAAEFAAVGGVVHAVVMTWFAVRLGLTVTGGLGWVLYPLSVVGMWLLAAVPLYLLVRRRLIAPATLLTAFVLLDARAEFAASVDDPHALYFGGWFLSLALLLVAGGVEYGGRQLALGRRLASLR
;
A
#
# COMPACT_ATOMS: atom_id res chain seq x y z
N MET A 1 22.09 -17.61 5.25
CA MET A 1 21.02 -18.25 6.04
C MET A 1 19.73 -17.43 5.95
N PRO A 2 18.53 -18.04 5.82
CA PRO A 2 17.25 -17.31 5.76
C PRO A 2 16.94 -16.53 7.05
N SER A 3 17.28 -17.10 8.20
CA SER A 3 17.09 -16.52 9.54
C SER A 3 17.86 -15.21 9.73
N GLN A 4 19.11 -15.15 9.28
CA GLN A 4 19.94 -13.93 9.37
C GLN A 4 19.36 -12.76 8.58
N ARG A 5 18.80 -13.03 7.38
CA ARG A 5 18.18 -11.99 6.55
C ARG A 5 16.89 -11.46 7.19
N ALA A 6 16.08 -12.34 7.76
CA ALA A 6 14.87 -11.96 8.49
C ALA A 6 15.19 -11.16 9.76
N ALA A 7 16.20 -11.57 10.53
CA ALA A 7 16.67 -10.83 11.71
C ALA A 7 17.19 -9.44 11.31
N ALA A 8 18.01 -9.34 10.26
CA ALA A 8 18.51 -8.07 9.76
C ALA A 8 17.38 -7.13 9.28
N SER A 9 16.40 -7.65 8.54
CA SER A 9 15.26 -6.84 8.10
C SER A 9 14.39 -6.35 9.25
N LEU A 10 14.18 -7.19 10.27
CA LEU A 10 13.46 -6.79 11.48
C LEU A 10 14.23 -5.71 12.25
N LEU A 11 15.55 -5.84 12.38
CA LEU A 11 16.39 -4.82 13.01
C LEU A 11 16.25 -3.47 12.29
N VAL A 12 16.33 -3.46 10.95
CA VAL A 12 16.13 -2.23 10.17
C VAL A 12 14.71 -1.67 10.37
N GLY A 13 13.69 -2.53 10.41
CA GLY A 13 12.32 -2.14 10.74
C GLY A 13 12.21 -1.47 12.10
N CYS A 14 12.86 -2.03 13.14
CA CYS A 14 12.93 -1.43 14.46
C CYS A 14 13.64 -0.07 14.44
N CYS A 15 14.78 0.04 13.76
CA CYS A 15 15.49 1.31 13.62
C CYS A 15 14.64 2.37 12.91
N HIS A 16 13.92 1.99 11.85
CA HIS A 16 13.00 2.85 11.13
C HIS A 16 11.86 3.34 12.04
N ALA A 17 11.20 2.42 12.76
CA ALA A 17 10.12 2.76 13.69
C ALA A 17 10.61 3.69 14.81
N VAL A 18 11.75 3.38 15.44
CA VAL A 18 12.35 4.21 16.50
C VAL A 18 12.71 5.59 15.97
N GLY A 19 13.30 5.69 14.77
CA GLY A 19 13.65 6.96 14.16
C GLY A 19 12.43 7.85 13.92
N LEU A 20 11.36 7.31 13.33
CA LEU A 20 10.12 8.05 13.11
C LEU A 20 9.45 8.46 14.42
N LEU A 21 9.37 7.55 15.40
CA LEU A 21 8.80 7.85 16.71
C LEU A 21 9.60 8.92 17.46
N PHE A 22 10.93 8.88 17.34
CA PHE A 22 11.81 9.88 17.93
C PHE A 22 11.56 11.26 17.31
N VAL A 23 11.51 11.36 15.98
CA VAL A 23 11.20 12.62 15.29
C VAL A 23 9.81 13.11 15.66
N ALA A 24 8.79 12.25 15.63
CA ALA A 24 7.43 12.63 15.97
C ALA A 24 7.33 13.13 17.42
N HIS A 25 7.97 12.44 18.37
CA HIS A 25 8.01 12.88 19.76
C HIS A 25 8.74 14.22 19.93
N HIS A 26 9.87 14.41 19.24
CA HIS A 26 10.62 15.66 19.26
C HIS A 26 9.81 16.85 18.71
N LEU A 27 8.97 16.60 17.70
CA LEU A 27 8.06 17.59 17.13
C LEU A 27 6.79 17.82 17.97
N GLY A 28 6.65 17.16 19.13
CA GLY A 28 5.52 17.37 20.05
C GLY A 28 4.29 16.50 19.80
N TYR A 29 4.35 15.54 18.86
CA TYR A 29 3.22 14.62 18.64
C TYR A 29 3.01 13.65 19.82
N ALA A 30 1.75 13.41 20.16
CA ALA A 30 1.33 12.43 21.16
C ALA A 30 1.45 10.98 20.62
N VAL A 31 2.68 10.49 20.46
CA VAL A 31 3.01 9.15 19.96
C VAL A 31 3.38 8.14 21.05
N GLY A 32 3.32 8.56 22.32
CA GLY A 32 3.63 7.72 23.48
C GLY A 32 2.61 6.60 23.68
N PRO A 33 2.98 5.45 24.28
CA PRO A 33 2.09 4.31 24.42
C PRO A 33 0.79 4.61 25.19
N ALA A 34 0.85 5.54 26.15
CA ALA A 34 -0.30 5.97 26.94
C ALA A 34 -1.40 6.68 26.13
N ALA A 35 -1.08 7.15 24.92
CA ALA A 35 -2.06 7.77 24.02
C ALA A 35 -2.98 6.74 23.36
N TYR A 36 -2.71 5.43 23.48
CA TYR A 36 -3.36 4.39 22.71
C TYR A 36 -3.82 3.21 23.56
N THR A 37 -4.85 2.51 23.09
CA THR A 37 -5.19 1.18 23.61
C THR A 37 -4.07 0.19 23.30
N VAL A 38 -3.96 -0.90 24.06
CA VAL A 38 -2.94 -1.94 23.83
C VAL A 38 -2.97 -2.47 22.39
N VAL A 39 -4.18 -2.70 21.86
CA VAL A 39 -4.38 -3.15 20.47
C VAL A 39 -3.94 -2.07 19.48
N GLY A 40 -4.30 -0.80 19.72
CA GLY A 40 -3.91 0.32 18.87
C GLY A 40 -2.40 0.57 18.86
N ALA A 41 -1.76 0.48 20.02
CA ALA A 41 -0.30 0.57 20.16
C ALA A 41 0.39 -0.58 19.43
N GLY A 42 -0.09 -1.82 19.62
CA GLY A 42 0.41 -3.00 18.93
C GLY A 42 0.33 -2.84 17.41
N TRP A 43 -0.83 -2.44 16.89
CA TRP A 43 -1.03 -2.23 15.45
C TRP A 43 -0.11 -1.15 14.88
N ARG A 44 -0.01 0.02 15.55
CA ARG A 44 0.82 1.14 15.08
C ARG A 44 2.31 0.83 15.12
N TYR A 45 2.82 0.36 16.25
CA TYR A 45 4.26 0.11 16.40
C TYR A 45 4.70 -1.11 15.59
N ALA A 46 3.94 -2.21 15.61
CA ALA A 46 4.25 -3.35 14.75
C ALA A 46 4.12 -2.98 13.26
N GLY A 47 3.10 -2.21 12.89
CA GLY A 47 2.92 -1.71 11.52
C GLY A 47 4.13 -0.93 11.03
N LEU A 48 4.69 -0.05 11.87
CA LEU A 48 5.91 0.70 11.55
C LEU A 48 7.16 -0.18 11.39
N VAL A 49 7.29 -1.23 12.20
CA VAL A 49 8.39 -2.18 11.99
C VAL A 49 8.19 -2.93 10.68
N VAL A 50 6.98 -3.42 10.43
CA VAL A 50 6.66 -4.26 9.27
C VAL A 50 6.78 -3.49 7.95
N VAL A 51 6.33 -2.23 7.89
CA VAL A 51 6.35 -1.42 6.66
C VAL A 51 7.75 -1.23 6.12
N ALA A 52 8.76 -1.19 6.99
CA ALA A 52 10.17 -1.16 6.58
C ALA A 52 10.81 -2.55 6.49
N ALA A 53 10.48 -3.47 7.40
CA ALA A 53 11.05 -4.81 7.41
C ALA A 53 10.70 -5.61 6.15
N VAL A 54 9.48 -5.48 5.62
CA VAL A 54 9.04 -6.22 4.42
C VAL A 54 9.85 -5.82 3.18
N PRO A 55 9.96 -4.54 2.77
CA PRO A 55 10.81 -4.13 1.66
C PRO A 55 12.28 -4.52 1.82
N VAL A 56 12.82 -4.37 3.04
CA VAL A 56 14.22 -4.72 3.33
C VAL A 56 14.44 -6.22 3.21
N TRP A 57 13.52 -7.02 3.73
CA TRP A 57 13.57 -8.47 3.58
C TRP A 57 13.51 -8.89 2.12
N LEU A 58 12.62 -8.28 1.32
CA LEU A 58 12.52 -8.51 -0.11
C LEU A 58 13.83 -8.16 -0.84
N ALA A 59 14.46 -7.03 -0.49
CA ALA A 59 15.76 -6.64 -1.03
C ALA A 59 16.89 -7.61 -0.63
N LEU A 60 16.97 -8.00 0.64
CA LEU A 60 18.01 -8.93 1.11
C LEU A 60 17.81 -10.36 0.59
N ARG A 61 16.55 -10.80 0.45
CA ARG A 61 16.22 -12.16 0.04
C ARG A 61 16.25 -12.33 -1.47
N TYR A 62 15.60 -11.40 -2.19
CA TYR A 62 15.31 -11.51 -3.63
C TYR A 62 15.96 -10.39 -4.46
N ARG A 63 16.69 -9.45 -3.84
CA ARG A 63 17.32 -8.30 -4.53
C ARG A 63 16.31 -7.40 -5.26
N PHE A 64 15.08 -7.34 -4.76
CA PHE A 64 14.07 -6.40 -5.23
C PHE A 64 14.44 -4.99 -4.82
N VAL A 65 14.38 -4.06 -5.77
CA VAL A 65 14.80 -2.67 -5.62
C VAL A 65 13.58 -1.75 -5.51
N ALA A 66 12.50 -2.03 -6.23
CA ALA A 66 11.33 -1.16 -6.28
C ALA A 66 10.65 -0.98 -4.91
N PRO A 67 10.39 -2.04 -4.11
CA PRO A 67 9.83 -1.87 -2.75
C PRO A 67 10.74 -1.04 -1.85
N LEU A 68 12.06 -1.26 -1.93
CA LEU A 68 13.03 -0.55 -1.10
C LEU A 68 13.13 0.93 -1.51
N ALA A 69 13.17 1.20 -2.81
CA ALA A 69 13.17 2.56 -3.34
C ALA A 69 11.89 3.30 -2.93
N ALA A 70 10.72 2.66 -3.04
CA ALA A 70 9.45 3.23 -2.61
C ALA A 70 9.44 3.53 -1.11
N LEU A 71 9.93 2.61 -0.27
CA LEU A 71 10.10 2.84 1.17
C LEU A 71 10.98 4.08 1.43
N LEU A 72 12.15 4.17 0.79
CA LEU A 72 13.10 5.28 0.98
C LEU A 72 12.51 6.61 0.53
N VAL A 73 11.85 6.64 -0.64
CA VAL A 73 11.20 7.85 -1.16
C VAL A 73 10.07 8.28 -0.25
N THR A 74 9.18 7.38 0.16
CA THR A 74 8.05 7.73 1.04
C THR A 74 8.53 8.18 2.41
N THR A 75 9.48 7.47 3.02
CA THR A 75 10.04 7.85 4.34
C THR A 75 10.77 9.18 4.26
N GLY A 76 11.58 9.38 3.21
CA GLY A 76 12.31 10.62 2.97
C GLY A 76 11.38 11.80 2.72
N TYR A 77 10.29 11.59 1.97
CA TYR A 77 9.25 12.59 1.77
C TYR A 77 8.58 12.97 3.10
N VAL A 78 8.15 11.99 3.89
CA VAL A 78 7.50 12.21 5.19
C VAL A 78 8.41 13.00 6.13
N LEU A 79 9.65 12.56 6.30
CA LEU A 79 10.62 13.26 7.15
C LEU A 79 10.96 14.64 6.59
N GLY A 80 11.09 14.77 5.27
CA GLY A 80 11.33 16.03 4.59
C GLY A 80 10.23 17.04 4.93
N MET A 81 8.97 16.68 4.72
CA MET A 81 7.83 17.56 4.98
C MET A 81 7.69 17.96 6.46
N GLU A 82 8.01 17.07 7.40
CA GLU A 82 7.93 17.36 8.84
C GLU A 82 9.09 18.21 9.35
N LEU A 83 10.27 18.09 8.74
CA LEU A 83 11.48 18.77 9.20
C LEU A 83 11.73 20.08 8.45
N THR A 84 11.05 20.33 7.33
CA THR A 84 11.12 21.62 6.61
C THR A 84 10.12 22.62 7.19
N PRO A 85 10.54 23.86 7.50
CA PRO A 85 9.62 24.91 7.94
C PRO A 85 8.52 25.24 6.92
N PRO A 86 7.31 25.64 7.38
CA PRO A 86 6.89 25.72 8.78
C PRO A 86 6.68 24.33 9.39
N GLY A 87 7.17 24.14 10.63
CA GLY A 87 6.95 22.91 11.38
C GLY A 87 5.51 22.84 11.95
N PRO A 88 5.14 21.71 12.57
CA PRO A 88 3.79 21.53 13.09
C PRO A 88 3.47 22.53 14.19
N THR A 89 2.33 23.20 14.07
CA THR A 89 1.75 24.06 15.11
C THR A 89 0.55 23.39 15.73
N PHE A 90 0.46 23.44 17.06
CA PHE A 90 -0.55 22.74 17.84
C PHE A 90 -1.50 23.76 18.47
N HIS A 91 -2.78 23.65 18.14
CA HIS A 91 -3.84 24.55 18.60
C HIS A 91 -4.93 23.76 19.31
N ASP A 92 -5.45 24.26 20.43
CA ASP A 92 -6.66 23.68 21.02
C ASP A 92 -7.88 24.03 20.15
N VAL A 93 -8.85 23.11 19.99
CA VAL A 93 -10.10 23.39 19.27
C VAL A 93 -10.82 24.62 19.85
N ALA A 94 -10.69 24.89 21.16
CA ALA A 94 -11.21 26.08 21.81
C ALA A 94 -10.73 27.39 21.15
N GLU A 95 -9.50 27.42 20.63
CA GLU A 95 -8.93 28.60 19.95
C GLU A 95 -9.68 28.90 18.64
N PHE A 96 -10.07 27.86 17.89
CA PHE A 96 -10.82 28.00 16.64
C PHE A 96 -12.30 28.29 16.89
N GLU A 97 -12.90 27.63 17.87
CA GLU A 97 -14.31 27.79 18.23
C GLU A 97 -14.57 28.98 19.16
N ARG A 98 -13.52 29.69 19.59
CA ARG A 98 -13.56 30.83 20.52
C ARG A 98 -14.25 30.48 21.84
N LEU A 99 -14.00 29.28 22.35
CA LEU A 99 -14.51 28.82 23.63
C LEU A 99 -13.68 29.42 24.77
N SER A 100 -14.32 29.66 25.91
CA SER A 100 -13.68 30.25 27.09
C SER A 100 -12.77 29.27 27.85
N GLU A 101 -12.99 27.96 27.67
CA GLU A 101 -12.25 26.90 28.34
C GLU A 101 -11.58 25.99 27.31
N PRO A 102 -10.37 25.46 27.60
CA PRO A 102 -9.70 24.50 26.74
C PRO A 102 -10.54 23.23 26.58
N THR A 103 -10.65 22.73 25.35
CA THR A 103 -11.35 21.46 25.08
C THR A 103 -10.47 20.24 25.38
N GLY A 104 -9.14 20.43 25.37
CA GLY A 104 -8.18 19.33 25.42
C GLY A 104 -8.07 18.55 24.10
N LEU A 105 -8.74 19.02 23.04
CA LEU A 105 -8.63 18.47 21.69
C LEU A 105 -7.64 19.32 20.90
N THR A 106 -6.51 18.74 20.52
CA THR A 106 -5.47 19.45 19.77
C THR A 106 -5.61 19.21 18.27
N VAL A 107 -5.67 20.29 17.51
CA VAL A 107 -5.55 20.31 16.05
C VAL A 107 -4.11 20.67 15.68
N VAL A 108 -3.57 19.97 14.69
CA VAL A 108 -2.23 20.25 14.18
C VAL A 108 -2.37 20.97 12.85
N GLU A 109 -1.86 22.19 12.79
CA GLU A 109 -1.71 22.98 11.57
C GLU A 109 -0.28 22.78 11.01
N ASN A 110 -0.12 22.80 9.68
CA ASN A 110 1.17 22.65 8.99
C ASN A 110 1.97 21.37 9.35
N GLY A 111 1.34 20.19 9.31
CA GLY A 111 2.03 18.91 9.59
C GLY A 111 1.16 17.66 9.38
N LEU A 112 1.46 16.58 10.11
CA LEU A 112 0.78 15.27 10.16
C LEU A 112 1.23 14.23 9.13
N TYR A 113 2.25 14.49 8.32
CA TYR A 113 2.80 13.50 7.40
C TYR A 113 3.30 12.27 8.14
N ILE A 114 4.03 12.44 9.24
CA ILE A 114 4.54 11.31 10.02
C ILE A 114 3.41 10.54 10.69
N VAL A 115 2.44 11.24 11.26
CA VAL A 115 1.27 10.63 11.89
C VAL A 115 0.45 9.84 10.87
N ARG A 116 0.16 10.44 9.71
CA ARG A 116 -0.59 9.80 8.60
C ARG A 116 0.16 8.59 8.06
N TYR A 117 1.48 8.68 7.89
CA TYR A 117 2.33 7.56 7.50
C TYR A 117 2.28 6.42 8.51
N MET A 118 2.46 6.73 9.80
CA MET A 118 2.42 5.76 10.89
C MET A 118 1.06 5.06 11.00
N VAL A 119 -0.02 5.83 10.96
CA VAL A 119 -1.38 5.28 11.05
C VAL A 119 -1.66 4.37 9.86
N ASN A 120 -1.24 4.74 8.65
CA ASN A 120 -1.52 4.00 7.42
C ASN A 120 -0.43 2.98 7.05
N ALA A 121 0.43 2.58 7.98
CA ALA A 121 1.56 1.68 7.73
C ALA A 121 1.14 0.36 7.05
N SER A 122 -0.05 -0.16 7.36
CA SER A 122 -0.60 -1.37 6.74
C SER A 122 -0.89 -1.20 5.24
N VAL A 123 -1.38 -0.03 4.82
CA VAL A 123 -1.64 0.30 3.40
C VAL A 123 -0.33 0.46 2.65
N TRP A 124 0.65 1.15 3.25
CA TRP A 124 2.00 1.27 2.69
C TRP A 124 2.67 -0.11 2.54
N THR A 125 2.55 -0.97 3.54
CA THR A 125 3.08 -2.34 3.51
C THR A 125 2.47 -3.14 2.35
N LEU A 126 1.14 -3.05 2.18
CA LEU A 126 0.44 -3.68 1.07
C LEU A 126 0.95 -3.17 -0.29
N GLY A 127 1.06 -1.85 -0.45
CA GLY A 127 1.60 -1.24 -1.67
C GLY A 127 3.03 -1.66 -1.99
N PHE A 128 3.93 -1.69 -0.99
CA PHE A 128 5.31 -2.13 -1.18
C PHE A 128 5.42 -3.63 -1.46
N GLY A 129 4.55 -4.45 -0.85
CA GLY A 129 4.44 -5.87 -1.15
C GLY A 129 4.01 -6.13 -2.59
N LEU A 130 2.99 -5.39 -3.07
CA LEU A 130 2.52 -5.45 -4.45
C LEU A 130 3.60 -5.00 -5.44
N LEU A 131 4.37 -3.95 -5.14
CA LEU A 131 5.55 -3.58 -5.93
C LEU A 131 6.55 -4.73 -6.05
N GLY A 132 6.77 -5.49 -4.97
CA GLY A 132 7.66 -6.65 -4.98
C GLY A 132 7.14 -7.76 -5.89
N VAL A 133 5.83 -8.04 -5.86
CA VAL A 133 5.17 -9.01 -6.74
C VAL A 133 5.27 -8.59 -8.21
N VAL A 134 5.06 -7.30 -8.52
CA VAL A 134 5.20 -6.76 -9.87
C VAL A 134 6.66 -6.84 -10.34
N GLU A 135 7.62 -6.42 -9.51
CA GLU A 135 9.03 -6.48 -9.85
C GLU A 135 9.51 -7.91 -10.12
N ASP A 136 9.07 -8.89 -9.33
CA ASP A 136 9.38 -10.31 -9.54
C ASP A 136 8.90 -10.81 -10.91
N ALA A 137 7.66 -10.46 -11.27
CA ALA A 137 7.09 -10.82 -12.56
C ALA A 137 7.82 -10.12 -13.72
N MET A 138 8.16 -8.83 -13.57
CA MET A 138 8.90 -8.06 -14.58
C MET A 138 10.29 -8.64 -14.84
N ARG A 139 11.03 -9.02 -13.78
CA ARG A 139 12.37 -9.61 -13.89
C ARG A 139 12.37 -11.01 -14.51
N THR A 140 11.22 -11.68 -14.54
CA THR A 140 11.06 -12.98 -15.20
C THR A 140 10.90 -12.82 -16.72
N ASP A 141 10.23 -11.77 -17.17
CA ASP A 141 9.90 -11.55 -18.58
C ASP A 141 10.91 -10.59 -19.30
N TRP A 142 11.61 -9.71 -18.57
CA TRP A 142 12.58 -8.75 -19.15
C TRP A 142 14.05 -9.13 -18.92
N HIS A 143 14.77 -9.38 -20.02
CA HIS A 143 16.19 -9.77 -20.03
C HIS A 143 17.17 -8.68 -19.58
N TRP A 144 16.74 -7.41 -19.50
CA TRP A 144 17.62 -6.29 -19.12
C TRP A 144 17.86 -6.22 -17.61
N LEU A 145 17.02 -6.88 -16.81
CA LEU A 145 17.19 -6.92 -15.36
C LEU A 145 17.92 -8.22 -14.95
N PRO A 146 18.86 -8.15 -14.00
CA PRO A 146 19.52 -9.35 -13.48
C PRO A 146 18.49 -10.36 -12.96
N SER A 147 18.62 -11.60 -13.41
CA SER A 147 17.72 -12.68 -12.97
C SER A 147 17.87 -12.95 -11.48
N VAL A 148 16.75 -13.26 -10.83
CA VAL A 148 16.72 -13.67 -9.41
C VAL A 148 16.74 -15.20 -9.36
N SER A 149 17.44 -15.78 -8.37
CA SER A 149 17.37 -17.20 -8.01
C SER A 149 15.92 -17.72 -8.03
N PRO A 150 15.66 -19.01 -8.34
CA PRO A 150 14.38 -19.45 -8.91
C PRO A 150 13.18 -18.83 -8.20
N SER A 151 12.50 -17.94 -8.93
CA SER A 151 11.31 -17.24 -8.43
C SER A 151 10.07 -18.14 -8.58
N PRO A 152 9.13 -18.13 -7.61
CA PRO A 152 7.85 -18.84 -7.73
C PRO A 152 7.05 -18.42 -8.96
N LEU A 153 7.22 -17.19 -9.46
CA LEU A 153 6.50 -16.64 -10.62
C LEU A 153 7.21 -16.94 -11.96
N SER A 154 8.35 -17.65 -11.92
CA SER A 154 9.16 -17.98 -13.10
C SER A 154 8.46 -18.87 -14.12
N ARG A 155 7.29 -19.45 -13.81
CA ARG A 155 6.45 -20.26 -14.71
C ARG A 155 4.98 -19.91 -14.51
N PRO A 156 4.16 -19.85 -15.58
CA PRO A 156 2.72 -19.68 -15.42
C PRO A 156 2.18 -20.78 -14.51
N ALA A 157 1.51 -20.42 -13.42
CA ALA A 157 1.07 -21.40 -12.45
C ALA A 157 -0.12 -22.22 -13.00
N ALA A 158 -0.34 -23.39 -12.42
CA ALA A 158 -1.57 -24.14 -12.63
C ALA A 158 -2.78 -23.28 -12.22
N GLN A 159 -3.94 -23.51 -12.84
CA GLN A 159 -5.15 -22.71 -12.58
C GLN A 159 -5.50 -22.64 -11.09
N ARG A 160 -5.43 -23.76 -10.40
CA ARG A 160 -5.70 -23.85 -8.96
C ARG A 160 -4.72 -23.02 -8.13
N GLN A 161 -3.41 -23.11 -8.40
CA GLN A 161 -2.39 -22.34 -7.70
C GLN A 161 -2.54 -20.84 -7.94
N ALA A 162 -2.84 -20.43 -9.18
CA ALA A 162 -3.10 -19.03 -9.51
C ALA A 162 -4.35 -18.51 -8.78
N ALA A 163 -5.42 -19.33 -8.71
CA ALA A 163 -6.64 -18.99 -7.98
C ALA A 163 -6.40 -18.88 -6.47
N GLU A 164 -5.65 -19.81 -5.88
CA GLU A 164 -5.28 -19.77 -4.45
C GLU A 164 -4.47 -18.51 -4.12
N PHE A 165 -3.43 -18.20 -4.91
CA PHE A 165 -2.62 -17.00 -4.73
C PHE A 165 -3.46 -15.72 -4.86
N ALA A 166 -4.29 -15.64 -5.90
CA ALA A 166 -5.19 -14.52 -6.14
C ALA A 166 -6.21 -14.34 -5.02
N ALA A 167 -6.80 -15.43 -4.53
CA ALA A 167 -7.79 -15.39 -3.45
C ALA A 167 -7.15 -14.88 -2.15
N VAL A 168 -5.96 -15.37 -1.80
CA VAL A 168 -5.22 -14.90 -0.61
C VAL A 168 -4.85 -13.43 -0.74
N GLY A 169 -4.25 -13.03 -1.87
CA GLY A 169 -3.89 -11.63 -2.12
C GLY A 169 -5.12 -10.70 -2.13
N GLY A 170 -6.23 -11.16 -2.70
CA GLY A 170 -7.53 -10.50 -2.66
C GLY A 170 -8.03 -10.30 -1.23
N VAL A 171 -7.93 -11.32 -0.37
CA VAL A 171 -8.38 -11.23 1.03
C VAL A 171 -7.53 -10.23 1.81
N VAL A 172 -6.21 -10.29 1.66
CA VAL A 172 -5.29 -9.33 2.31
C VAL A 172 -5.62 -7.91 1.88
N HIS A 173 -5.79 -7.68 0.58
CA HIS A 173 -6.17 -6.38 0.04
C HIS A 173 -7.52 -5.91 0.59
N ALA A 174 -8.55 -6.77 0.56
CA ALA A 174 -9.88 -6.43 1.07
C ALA A 174 -9.86 -6.06 2.55
N VAL A 175 -9.15 -6.82 3.38
CA VAL A 175 -9.03 -6.55 4.82
C VAL A 175 -8.36 -5.21 5.06
N VAL A 176 -7.22 -4.95 4.41
CA VAL A 176 -6.47 -3.70 4.59
C VAL A 176 -7.28 -2.49 4.10
N MET A 177 -7.90 -2.58 2.93
CA MET A 177 -8.67 -1.47 2.35
C MET A 177 -9.99 -1.24 3.07
N THR A 178 -10.63 -2.28 3.58
CA THR A 178 -11.83 -2.11 4.42
C THR A 178 -11.48 -1.47 5.75
N TRP A 179 -10.40 -1.93 6.40
CA TRP A 179 -9.90 -1.27 7.60
C TRP A 179 -9.58 0.21 7.34
N PHE A 180 -8.98 0.51 6.18
CA PHE A 180 -8.66 1.87 5.78
C PHE A 180 -9.92 2.72 5.61
N ALA A 181 -10.96 2.20 4.94
CA ALA A 181 -12.27 2.84 4.86
C ALA A 181 -12.92 3.11 6.23
N VAL A 182 -12.92 2.12 7.14
CA VAL A 182 -13.42 2.31 8.51
C VAL A 182 -12.66 3.43 9.22
N ARG A 183 -11.33 3.43 9.10
CA ARG A 183 -10.45 4.42 9.73
C ARG A 183 -10.72 5.82 9.21
N LEU A 184 -11.04 5.98 7.92
CA LEU A 184 -11.41 7.25 7.31
C LEU A 184 -12.84 7.68 7.65
N GLY A 185 -13.58 6.88 8.41
CA GLY A 185 -14.97 7.20 8.75
C GLY A 185 -15.90 7.10 7.55
N LEU A 186 -15.49 6.40 6.48
CA LEU A 186 -16.32 6.14 5.32
C LEU A 186 -17.50 5.27 5.73
N THR A 187 -18.59 5.94 6.05
CA THR A 187 -19.87 5.34 6.38
C THR A 187 -20.78 5.55 5.19
N VAL A 188 -21.37 4.47 4.69
CA VAL A 188 -22.40 4.59 3.65
C VAL A 188 -23.67 5.07 4.34
N THR A 189 -23.86 6.38 4.41
CA THR A 189 -25.06 6.99 4.99
C THR A 189 -26.23 6.79 4.04
N GLY A 190 -27.24 6.04 4.47
CA GLY A 190 -28.46 5.76 3.71
C GLY A 190 -29.03 4.37 4.00
N GLY A 191 -30.32 4.16 3.69
CA GLY A 191 -31.01 2.88 3.98
C GLY A 191 -30.40 1.64 3.30
N LEU A 192 -29.55 1.83 2.29
CA LEU A 192 -28.85 0.76 1.56
C LEU A 192 -27.42 0.49 2.07
N GLY A 193 -26.94 1.17 3.13
CA GLY A 193 -25.57 1.01 3.64
C GLY A 193 -25.21 -0.44 3.98
N TRP A 194 -26.18 -1.22 4.49
CA TRP A 194 -26.03 -2.66 4.78
C TRP A 194 -25.73 -3.53 3.54
N VAL A 195 -26.08 -3.08 2.34
CA VAL A 195 -25.81 -3.80 1.08
C VAL A 195 -24.54 -3.27 0.41
N LEU A 196 -24.38 -1.95 0.40
CA LEU A 196 -23.27 -1.28 -0.29
C LEU A 196 -21.92 -1.55 0.39
N TYR A 197 -21.89 -1.68 1.72
CA TYR A 197 -20.64 -1.93 2.43
C TYR A 197 -20.09 -3.35 2.15
N PRO A 198 -20.86 -4.44 2.31
CA PRO A 198 -20.40 -5.77 1.90
C PRO A 198 -20.06 -5.86 0.41
N LEU A 199 -20.83 -5.18 -0.45
CA LEU A 199 -20.53 -5.13 -1.89
C LEU A 199 -19.16 -4.50 -2.16
N SER A 200 -18.82 -3.43 -1.43
CA SER A 200 -17.52 -2.76 -1.54
C SER A 200 -16.38 -3.65 -1.03
N VAL A 201 -16.59 -4.40 0.06
CA VAL A 201 -15.62 -5.40 0.55
C VAL A 201 -15.34 -6.48 -0.50
N VAL A 202 -16.40 -7.02 -1.14
CA VAL A 202 -16.25 -7.97 -2.26
C VAL A 202 -15.54 -7.30 -3.44
N GLY A 203 -15.86 -6.04 -3.72
CA GLY A 203 -15.17 -5.23 -4.70
C GLY A 203 -13.67 -5.11 -4.45
N MET A 204 -13.26 -4.85 -3.20
CA MET A 204 -11.85 -4.78 -2.81
C MET A 204 -11.16 -6.13 -2.97
N TRP A 205 -11.87 -7.23 -2.68
CA TRP A 205 -11.35 -8.57 -2.92
C TRP A 205 -11.10 -8.81 -4.41
N LEU A 206 -12.07 -8.50 -5.26
CA LEU A 206 -11.97 -8.65 -6.71
C LEU A 206 -10.88 -7.76 -7.32
N LEU A 207 -10.76 -6.52 -6.85
CA LEU A 207 -9.79 -5.55 -7.34
C LEU A 207 -8.35 -6.04 -7.24
N ALA A 208 -8.03 -6.84 -6.22
CA ALA A 208 -6.71 -7.47 -6.13
C ALA A 208 -6.69 -8.90 -6.68
N ALA A 209 -7.71 -9.72 -6.43
CA ALA A 209 -7.74 -11.09 -6.89
C ALA A 209 -7.63 -11.20 -8.42
N VAL A 210 -8.37 -10.37 -9.17
CA VAL A 210 -8.38 -10.39 -10.64
C VAL A 210 -7.00 -10.09 -11.23
N PRO A 211 -6.35 -8.93 -10.97
CA PRO A 211 -5.04 -8.64 -11.54
C PRO A 211 -3.95 -9.61 -11.04
N LEU A 212 -4.00 -10.08 -9.80
CA LEU A 212 -3.05 -11.09 -9.30
C LEU A 212 -3.24 -12.44 -10.01
N TYR A 213 -4.49 -12.85 -10.26
CA TYR A 213 -4.76 -14.05 -11.04
C TYR A 213 -4.21 -13.92 -12.46
N LEU A 214 -4.45 -12.78 -13.12
CA LEU A 214 -3.93 -12.50 -14.46
C LEU A 214 -2.40 -12.47 -14.48
N LEU A 215 -1.76 -11.90 -13.45
CA LEU A 215 -0.32 -11.89 -13.32
C LEU A 215 0.24 -13.32 -13.21
N VAL A 216 -0.28 -14.13 -12.28
CA VAL A 216 0.28 -15.47 -12.02
C VAL A 216 -0.07 -16.47 -13.13
N ARG A 217 -1.28 -16.40 -13.69
CA ARG A 217 -1.76 -17.34 -14.71
C ARG A 217 -1.34 -16.96 -16.11
N ARG A 218 -1.35 -15.66 -16.43
CA ARG A 218 -1.18 -15.13 -17.79
C ARG A 218 0.03 -14.21 -17.94
N ARG A 219 0.74 -13.89 -16.84
CA ARG A 219 1.87 -12.95 -16.81
C ARG A 219 1.54 -11.56 -17.30
N LEU A 220 0.29 -11.13 -17.14
CA LEU A 220 -0.09 -9.76 -17.45
C LEU A 220 0.36 -8.85 -16.32
N ILE A 221 1.32 -7.98 -16.62
CA ILE A 221 2.00 -7.11 -15.65
C ILE A 221 1.22 -5.82 -15.45
N ALA A 222 0.59 -5.30 -16.50
CA ALA A 222 -0.09 -4.00 -16.48
C ALA A 222 -1.23 -3.93 -15.45
N PRO A 223 -2.12 -4.93 -15.32
CA PRO A 223 -3.19 -4.89 -14.31
C PRO A 223 -2.64 -4.83 -12.87
N ALA A 224 -1.62 -5.63 -12.57
CA ALA A 224 -1.00 -5.65 -11.24
C ALA A 224 -0.23 -4.36 -10.94
N THR A 225 0.39 -3.77 -11.97
CA THR A 225 1.07 -2.47 -11.85
C THR A 225 0.08 -1.35 -11.57
N LEU A 226 -1.06 -1.31 -12.27
CA LEU A 226 -2.12 -0.33 -12.02
C LEU A 226 -2.75 -0.50 -10.65
N LEU A 227 -3.03 -1.74 -10.22
CA LEU A 227 -3.47 -2.00 -8.85
C LEU A 227 -2.48 -1.40 -7.84
N THR A 228 -1.20 -1.69 -8.01
CA THR A 228 -0.13 -1.19 -7.13
C THR A 228 -0.11 0.33 -7.10
N ALA A 229 -0.22 0.97 -8.27
CA ALA A 229 -0.29 2.43 -8.38
C ALA A 229 -1.51 3.00 -7.66
N PHE A 230 -2.69 2.40 -7.82
CA PHE A 230 -3.90 2.83 -7.10
C PHE A 230 -3.71 2.75 -5.60
N VAL A 231 -3.21 1.63 -5.06
CA VAL A 231 -2.96 1.49 -3.61
C VAL A 231 -1.98 2.56 -3.09
N LEU A 232 -0.90 2.84 -3.82
CA LEU A 232 0.09 3.83 -3.39
C LEU A 232 -0.41 5.27 -3.52
N LEU A 233 -1.18 5.57 -4.57
CA LEU A 233 -1.78 6.89 -4.77
C LEU A 233 -2.87 7.16 -3.74
N ASP A 234 -3.66 6.14 -3.41
CA ASP A 234 -4.68 6.17 -2.36
C ASP A 234 -4.06 6.45 -0.99
N ALA A 235 -2.99 5.72 -0.62
CA ALA A 235 -2.23 5.98 0.60
C ALA A 235 -1.55 7.37 0.60
N ARG A 236 -1.07 7.83 -0.56
CA ARG A 236 -0.44 9.16 -0.72
C ARG A 236 -1.47 10.28 -0.59
N ALA A 237 -2.69 10.08 -1.08
CA ALA A 237 -3.75 11.09 -1.04
C ALA A 237 -4.03 11.55 0.38
N GLU A 238 -3.89 10.66 1.35
CA GLU A 238 -3.96 10.99 2.77
C GLU A 238 -2.98 12.06 3.21
N PHE A 239 -1.87 12.30 2.52
CA PHE A 239 -0.97 13.40 2.85
C PHE A 239 -1.50 14.76 2.39
N ALA A 240 -2.33 14.79 1.36
CA ALA A 240 -3.03 16.00 0.96
C ALA A 240 -4.26 16.18 1.86
N ALA A 241 -4.39 17.33 2.51
CA ALA A 241 -5.64 17.69 3.17
C ALA A 241 -6.67 18.15 2.12
N SER A 242 -7.13 17.25 1.25
CA SER A 242 -8.17 17.52 0.25
C SER A 242 -9.56 17.17 0.76
N VAL A 243 -10.57 17.90 0.28
CA VAL A 243 -11.99 17.60 0.53
C VAL A 243 -12.42 16.33 -0.21
N ASP A 244 -11.80 16.06 -1.36
CA ASP A 244 -11.96 14.81 -2.08
C ASP A 244 -11.19 13.70 -1.36
N ASP A 245 -11.88 12.59 -1.07
CA ASP A 245 -11.29 11.37 -0.53
C ASP A 245 -11.18 10.33 -1.67
N PRO A 246 -10.00 10.15 -2.30
CA PRO A 246 -9.80 9.14 -3.33
C PRO A 246 -10.14 7.72 -2.86
N HIS A 247 -10.04 7.46 -1.57
CA HIS A 247 -10.40 6.16 -1.00
C HIS A 247 -11.90 5.91 -1.09
N ALA A 248 -12.74 6.95 -0.97
CA ALA A 248 -14.18 6.82 -1.16
C ALA A 248 -14.53 6.35 -2.58
N LEU A 249 -13.87 6.92 -3.61
CA LEU A 249 -14.02 6.48 -4.99
C LEU A 249 -13.43 5.09 -5.20
N TYR A 250 -12.27 4.80 -4.61
CA TYR A 250 -11.64 3.49 -4.70
C TYR A 250 -12.53 2.40 -4.10
N PHE A 251 -13.06 2.64 -2.90
CA PHE A 251 -13.87 1.70 -2.12
C PHE A 251 -15.30 1.56 -2.67
N GLY A 252 -16.02 2.66 -2.85
CA GLY A 252 -17.42 2.66 -3.31
C GLY A 252 -17.57 2.53 -4.83
N GLY A 253 -16.62 3.10 -5.59
CA GLY A 253 -16.57 3.08 -7.06
C GLY A 253 -15.65 2.01 -7.64
N TRP A 254 -15.37 0.95 -6.87
CA TRP A 254 -14.37 -0.09 -7.19
C TRP A 254 -14.49 -0.70 -8.59
N PHE A 255 -15.70 -0.76 -9.15
CA PHE A 255 -15.96 -1.27 -10.50
C PHE A 255 -15.31 -0.42 -11.60
N LEU A 256 -15.14 0.89 -11.38
CA LEU A 256 -14.41 1.78 -12.30
C LEU A 256 -12.93 1.42 -12.33
N SER A 257 -12.33 1.30 -11.15
CA SER A 257 -10.95 0.83 -10.99
C SER A 257 -10.77 -0.54 -11.63
N LEU A 258 -11.69 -1.48 -11.40
CA LEU A 258 -11.61 -2.82 -11.98
C LEU A 258 -11.71 -2.78 -13.51
N ALA A 259 -12.60 -1.95 -14.06
CA ALA A 259 -12.72 -1.77 -15.50
C ALA A 259 -11.40 -1.28 -16.12
N LEU A 260 -10.73 -0.30 -15.50
CA LEU A 260 -9.43 0.20 -15.96
C LEU A 260 -8.36 -0.91 -15.93
N LEU A 261 -8.31 -1.70 -14.86
CA LEU A 261 -7.41 -2.85 -14.74
C LEU A 261 -7.65 -3.90 -15.83
N LEU A 262 -8.92 -4.20 -16.14
CA LEU A 262 -9.29 -5.15 -17.19
C LEU A 262 -8.96 -4.63 -18.58
N VAL A 263 -9.21 -3.34 -18.86
CA VAL A 263 -8.82 -2.71 -20.13
C VAL A 263 -7.32 -2.79 -20.33
N ALA A 264 -6.52 -2.45 -19.31
CA ALA A 264 -5.06 -2.56 -19.38
C ALA A 264 -4.61 -4.01 -19.64
N GLY A 265 -5.24 -4.98 -18.97
CA GLY A 265 -4.99 -6.40 -19.20
C GLY A 265 -5.35 -6.85 -20.62
N GLY A 266 -6.47 -6.38 -21.16
CA GLY A 266 -6.90 -6.64 -22.54
C GLY A 266 -5.93 -6.07 -23.58
N VAL A 267 -5.48 -4.83 -23.37
CA VAL A 267 -4.47 -4.17 -24.23
C VAL A 267 -3.15 -4.93 -24.20
N GLU A 268 -2.64 -5.25 -23.02
CA GLU A 268 -1.39 -6.01 -22.88
C GLU A 268 -1.50 -7.40 -23.52
N TYR A 269 -2.60 -8.11 -23.25
CA TYR A 269 -2.84 -9.45 -23.81
C TYR A 269 -2.92 -9.41 -25.35
N GLY A 270 -3.69 -8.46 -25.91
CA GLY A 270 -3.81 -8.28 -27.35
C GLY A 270 -2.47 -7.93 -28.00
N GLY A 271 -1.70 -7.03 -27.39
CA GLY A 271 -0.35 -6.68 -27.86
C GLY A 271 0.60 -7.87 -27.89
N ARG A 272 0.61 -8.71 -26.85
CA ARG A 272 1.41 -9.95 -26.81
C ARG A 272 1.03 -10.93 -27.92
N GLN A 273 -0.26 -11.12 -28.18
CA GLN A 273 -0.73 -12.02 -29.25
C GLN A 273 -0.32 -11.53 -30.65
N LEU A 274 -0.45 -10.23 -30.91
CA LEU A 274 -0.02 -9.64 -32.19
C LEU A 274 1.48 -9.77 -32.42
N ALA A 275 2.30 -9.59 -31.37
CA ALA A 275 3.75 -9.75 -31.45
C ALA A 275 4.17 -11.19 -31.78
N LEU A 276 3.50 -12.18 -31.19
CA LEU A 276 3.71 -13.60 -31.49
C LEU A 276 3.34 -13.93 -32.94
N GLY A 277 2.17 -13.46 -33.40
CA GLY A 277 1.74 -13.64 -34.79
C GLY A 277 2.74 -13.05 -35.80
N ARG A 278 3.27 -11.86 -35.54
CA ARG A 278 4.30 -11.23 -36.39
C ARG A 278 5.60 -12.03 -36.43
N ARG A 279 6.08 -12.54 -35.29
CA ARG A 279 7.29 -13.38 -35.25
C ARG A 279 7.13 -14.67 -36.05
N LEU A 280 5.97 -15.32 -35.95
CA LEU A 280 5.67 -16.52 -36.73
C LEU A 280 5.57 -16.23 -38.22
N ALA A 281 5.02 -15.06 -38.60
CA ALA A 281 4.96 -14.63 -39.99
C ALA A 281 6.35 -14.30 -40.57
N SER A 282 7.27 -13.73 -39.79
CA SER A 282 8.64 -13.44 -40.24
C SER A 282 9.56 -14.66 -40.37
N LEU A 283 9.13 -15.83 -39.87
CA LEU A 283 9.87 -17.10 -39.95
C LEU A 283 9.39 -18.01 -41.10
N ARG A 284 8.38 -17.57 -41.86
CA ARG A 284 7.88 -18.23 -43.07
C ARG A 284 8.42 -17.52 -44.30
#